data_AF-A0A952EIV9-F1
#
_entry.id   AF-A0A952EIV9-F1
#
_cell.length_a   1.000
_cell.length_b   1.000
_cell.length_c   1.000
_cell.angle_alpha   90.00
_cell.angle_beta   90.00
_cell.angle_gamma   90.00
#
_symmetry.space_group_name_H-M   'P 1'
#
loop_
_entity.id
_entity.type
_entity.pdbx_description
1 polymer ?
#
loop_
_entity_poly.entity_id
_entity_poly.type
_entity_poly.pdbx_seq_one_letter_code
_entity_poly.pdbx_strand_id
1 'polypeptide(L)'
;MVELERNSVEAIELFLDGEDIEKFPASDMTAVRAELDTDDRDAMLIAIPFVRSGGRTVRVNFTVDAATLAAIDAAAKRRNLSRSAYLVSGAHNEMTGAP
;
A
#
# COMPACT_ATOMS: atom_id res chain seq x y z
N MET A 1 15.30 10.14 13.82
CA MET A 1 13.90 9.96 13.39
C MET A 1 13.82 9.26 12.05
N VAL A 2 14.41 9.83 10.98
CA VAL A 2 14.44 9.21 9.62
C VAL A 2 14.99 7.79 9.60
N GLU A 3 16.07 7.51 10.33
CA GLU A 3 16.66 6.17 10.41
C GLU A 3 15.78 5.17 11.18
N LEU A 4 15.06 5.64 12.21
CA LEU A 4 14.13 4.81 12.97
C LEU A 4 12.93 4.42 12.11
N GLU A 5 12.37 5.37 11.36
CA GLU A 5 11.26 5.09 10.42
C GLU A 5 11.67 4.09 9.34
N ARG A 6 12.84 4.29 8.71
CA ARG A 6 13.36 3.38 7.69
C ARG A 6 13.56 1.96 8.24
N ASN A 7 14.24 1.84 9.38
CA ASN A 7 14.51 0.54 9.98
C ASN A 7 13.20 -0.15 10.43
N SER A 8 12.21 0.60 10.90
CA SER A 8 10.89 0.07 11.23
C SER A 8 10.13 -0.43 10.00
N VAL A 9 10.16 0.30 8.88
CA VAL A 9 9.54 -0.17 7.61
C VAL A 9 10.17 -1.47 7.16
N GLU A 10 11.51 -1.54 7.13
CA GLU A 10 12.24 -2.73 6.72
C GLU A 10 11.95 -3.94 7.63
N ALA A 11 11.88 -3.71 8.95
CA ALA A 11 11.54 -4.76 9.90
C ALA A 11 10.11 -5.29 9.69
N ILE A 12 9.14 -4.41 9.42
CA ILE A 12 7.76 -4.80 9.13
C ILE A 12 7.68 -5.56 7.80
N GLU A 13 8.38 -5.10 6.76
CA GLU A 13 8.44 -5.79 5.47
C GLU A 13 9.01 -7.20 5.62
N LEU A 14 10.11 -7.36 6.36
CA LEU A 14 10.72 -8.67 6.60
C LEU A 14 9.80 -9.59 7.41
N PHE A 15 9.14 -9.06 8.44
CA PHE A 15 8.23 -9.85 9.28
C PHE A 15 6.99 -10.31 8.52
N LEU A 16 6.45 -9.48 7.63
CA LEU A 16 5.25 -9.77 6.87
C LEU A 16 5.52 -10.52 5.55
N ASP A 17 6.78 -10.82 5.23
CA ASP A 17 7.10 -11.58 4.03
C ASP A 17 6.59 -13.03 4.14
N GLY A 18 5.82 -13.46 3.14
CA GLY A 18 5.14 -14.76 3.15
C GLY A 18 3.93 -14.88 4.10
N GLU A 19 3.63 -13.85 4.91
CA GLU A 19 2.50 -13.86 5.85
C GLU A 19 1.19 -13.37 5.22
N ASP A 20 0.09 -13.79 5.84
CA ASP A 20 -1.26 -13.28 5.55
C ASP A 20 -1.51 -12.00 6.35
N ILE A 21 -1.39 -10.86 5.66
CA ILE A 21 -1.48 -9.52 6.26
C ILE A 21 -2.85 -9.27 6.90
N GLU A 22 -3.92 -9.92 6.44
CA GLU A 22 -5.25 -9.75 7.05
C GLU A 22 -5.27 -10.18 8.52
N LYS A 23 -4.30 -11.01 8.96
CA LYS A 23 -4.12 -11.39 10.36
C LYS A 23 -3.48 -10.32 11.23
N PHE A 24 -2.88 -9.29 10.62
CA PHE A 24 -2.14 -8.23 11.29
C PHE A 24 -2.70 -6.84 10.92
N PRO A 25 -3.96 -6.55 11.26
CA PRO A 25 -4.54 -5.23 11.01
C PRO A 25 -3.80 -4.15 11.81
N ALA A 26 -3.71 -2.95 11.25
CA ALA A 26 -3.18 -1.80 11.98
C ALA A 26 -4.08 -1.49 13.19
N SER A 27 -3.49 -1.40 14.37
CA SER A 27 -4.19 -1.01 15.59
C SER A 27 -4.33 0.51 15.70
N ASP A 28 -5.41 0.97 16.32
CA ASP A 28 -5.58 2.36 16.69
C ASP A 28 -4.57 2.77 17.77
N MET A 29 -3.93 3.93 17.61
CA MET A 29 -2.87 4.38 18.51
C MET A 29 -3.38 4.62 19.95
N THR A 30 -4.64 5.01 20.10
CA THR A 30 -5.27 5.21 21.42
C THR A 30 -5.51 3.87 22.11
N ALA A 31 -5.95 2.85 21.35
CA ALA A 31 -6.10 1.49 21.85
C ALA A 31 -4.74 0.93 22.33
N VAL A 32 -3.69 1.06 21.50
CA VAL A 32 -2.34 0.64 21.87
C VAL A 32 -1.86 1.34 23.14
N ARG A 33 -2.10 2.66 23.26
CA ARG A 33 -1.70 3.42 24.45
C ARG A 33 -2.41 2.97 25.72
N ALA A 34 -3.65 2.52 25.63
CA ALA A 34 -4.44 2.05 26.76
C ALA A 34 -3.97 0.68 27.28
N GLU A 35 -3.37 -0.13 26.42
CA GLU A 35 -2.86 -1.48 26.73
C GLU A 35 -1.41 -1.48 27.26
N LEU A 36 -0.69 -0.35 27.19
CA LEU A 36 0.68 -0.26 27.70
C LEU A 36 0.72 -0.46 29.23
N ASP A 37 1.69 -1.26 29.66
CA ASP A 37 2.01 -1.47 31.07
C ASP A 37 2.47 -0.17 31.74
N THR A 38 2.46 -0.16 33.07
CA THR A 38 2.77 1.04 33.86
C THR A 38 4.21 1.52 33.63
N ASP A 39 5.13 0.60 33.30
CA ASP A 39 6.53 0.91 33.01
C ASP A 39 6.74 1.50 31.60
N ASP A 40 5.77 1.30 30.68
CA ASP A 40 5.83 1.75 29.29
C ASP A 40 5.05 3.05 29.04
N ARG A 41 4.60 3.72 30.11
CA ARG A 41 3.83 4.96 30.00
C ARG A 41 4.66 6.11 29.42
N ASP A 42 5.98 6.05 29.47
CA ASP A 42 6.86 7.02 28.82
C ASP A 42 7.31 6.59 27.41
N ALA A 43 6.82 5.44 26.92
CA ALA A 43 7.15 4.97 25.57
C ALA A 43 6.58 5.90 24.48
N MET A 44 7.32 6.00 23.39
CA MET A 44 6.93 6.74 22.19
C MET A 44 6.23 5.81 21.21
N LEU A 45 5.02 6.19 20.78
CA LEU A 45 4.31 5.53 19.69
C LEU A 45 4.59 6.26 18.38
N ILE A 46 4.86 5.50 17.31
CA ILE A 46 5.06 6.02 15.97
C ILE A 46 4.15 5.24 15.02
N ALA A 47 3.38 5.96 14.21
CA ALA A 47 2.67 5.35 13.09
C ALA A 47 3.63 5.19 11.91
N ILE A 48 3.91 3.94 11.52
CA ILE A 48 4.74 3.64 10.36
C ILE A 48 3.83 3.41 9.16
N PRO A 49 3.93 4.24 8.09
CA PRO A 49 3.15 4.02 6.88
C PRO A 49 3.67 2.78 6.17
N PHE A 50 2.94 1.67 6.30
CA PHE A 50 3.25 0.43 5.61
C PHE A 50 2.37 0.29 4.37
N VAL A 51 3.00 0.32 3.20
CA VAL A 51 2.36 0.01 1.92
C VAL A 51 3.09 -1.19 1.34
N ARG A 52 2.42 -2.32 1.18
CA ARG A 52 3.06 -3.52 0.64
C ARG A 52 3.56 -3.22 -0.78
N SER A 53 4.87 -3.16 -0.93
CA SER A 53 5.57 -2.96 -2.20
C SER A 53 5.62 -4.28 -3.00
N GLY A 54 4.48 -4.93 -3.22
CA GLY A 54 4.45 -6.12 -4.07
C GLY A 54 3.47 -7.19 -3.62
N GLY A 55 2.39 -7.33 -4.38
CA GLY A 55 1.62 -8.57 -4.45
C GLY A 55 2.06 -9.39 -5.67
N ARG A 56 1.84 -10.71 -5.62
CA ARG A 56 1.95 -11.57 -6.81
C ARG A 56 1.15 -10.95 -7.95
N THR A 57 1.76 -10.76 -9.13
CA THR A 57 1.02 -10.30 -10.30
C THR A 57 -0.04 -11.33 -10.68
N VAL A 58 -1.31 -10.93 -10.66
CA VAL A 58 -2.44 -11.77 -11.08
C VAL A 58 -2.93 -11.30 -12.45
N ARG A 59 -3.10 -12.23 -13.40
CA ARG A 59 -3.73 -11.93 -14.69
C ARG A 59 -5.24 -11.88 -14.51
N VAL A 60 -5.83 -10.76 -14.90
CA VAL A 60 -7.29 -10.56 -14.95
C VAL A 60 -7.73 -10.37 -16.39
N ASN A 61 -8.92 -10.89 -16.73
CA ASN A 61 -9.56 -10.65 -18.02
C ASN A 61 -10.82 -9.83 -17.79
N PHE A 62 -11.06 -8.81 -18.61
CA PHE A 62 -12.26 -7.99 -18.55
C PHE A 62 -12.61 -7.51 -19.96
N THR A 63 -13.87 -7.13 -20.14
CA THR A 63 -14.39 -6.63 -21.41
C THR A 63 -14.53 -5.12 -21.35
N VAL A 64 -14.08 -4.44 -22.40
CA VAL A 64 -14.30 -3.00 -22.63
C VAL A 64 -14.65 -2.78 -24.09
N ASP A 65 -15.28 -1.66 -24.40
CA ASP A 65 -15.47 -1.27 -25.78
C ASP A 65 -14.13 -0.88 -26.44
N ALA A 66 -14.07 -1.01 -27.76
CA ALA A 66 -12.84 -0.80 -28.52
C ALA A 66 -12.35 0.66 -28.51
N ALA A 67 -13.25 1.63 -28.42
CA ALA A 67 -12.89 3.05 -28.40
C ALA A 67 -12.20 3.41 -27.08
N THR A 68 -12.73 2.91 -25.95
CA THR A 68 -12.11 3.05 -24.63
C THR A 68 -10.74 2.37 -24.58
N LEU A 69 -10.60 1.17 -25.14
CA LEU A 69 -9.31 0.48 -25.20
C LEU A 69 -8.26 1.30 -25.96
N ALA A 70 -8.63 1.87 -27.11
CA ALA A 70 -7.75 2.73 -27.89
C ALA A 70 -7.35 4.02 -27.13
N ALA A 71 -8.29 4.62 -26.39
CA ALA A 71 -8.02 5.78 -25.55
C ALA A 71 -7.05 5.46 -24.41
N ILE A 72 -7.20 4.30 -23.76
CA ILE A 72 -6.29 3.80 -22.72
C ILE A 72 -4.88 3.60 -23.29
N ASP A 73 -4.75 2.92 -24.43
CA ASP A 73 -3.44 2.65 -25.04
C ASP A 73 -2.72 3.95 -25.44
N ALA A 74 -3.46 4.93 -25.96
CA ALA A 74 -2.91 6.24 -26.27
C ALA A 74 -2.43 6.98 -25.00
N ALA A 75 -3.20 6.92 -23.91
CA ALA A 75 -2.84 7.56 -22.65
C ALA A 75 -1.64 6.89 -21.97
N ALA A 76 -1.59 5.56 -21.97
CA ALA A 76 -0.46 4.79 -21.46
C ALA A 76 0.83 5.13 -22.23
N LYS A 77 0.76 5.15 -23.57
CA LYS A 77 1.89 5.51 -24.43
C LYS A 77 2.39 6.93 -24.18
N ARG A 78 1.50 7.91 -24.01
CA ARG A 78 1.88 9.30 -23.67
C ARG A 78 2.66 9.41 -22.35
N ARG A 79 2.40 8.49 -21.40
CA ARG A 79 3.07 8.43 -20.09
C ARG A 79 4.24 7.44 -20.05
N ASN A 80 4.61 6.83 -21.18
CA ASN A 80 5.60 5.76 -21.25
C ASN A 80 5.33 4.59 -20.28
N LEU A 81 4.04 4.26 -20.11
CA LEU A 81 3.57 3.17 -19.25
C LEU A 81 3.01 2.03 -20.11
N SER A 82 3.04 0.81 -19.57
CA SER A 82 2.25 -0.29 -20.11
C SER A 82 0.76 -0.08 -19.82
N ARG A 83 -0.12 -0.74 -20.59
CA ARG A 83 -1.57 -0.70 -20.36
C ARG A 83 -1.95 -1.07 -18.92
N SER A 84 -1.35 -2.14 -18.38
CA SER A 84 -1.61 -2.57 -17.01
C SER A 84 -1.13 -1.56 -15.98
N ALA A 85 0.06 -0.97 -16.16
CA ALA A 85 0.57 0.06 -15.25
C ALA A 85 -0.31 1.31 -15.24
N TYR A 86 -0.80 1.74 -16.42
CA TYR A 86 -1.71 2.87 -16.53
C TYR A 86 -3.04 2.61 -15.79
N LEU A 87 -3.64 1.43 -16.00
CA LEU A 87 -4.90 1.05 -15.35
C LEU A 87 -4.76 0.93 -13.83
N VAL A 88 -3.70 0.28 -13.36
CA VAL A 88 -3.42 0.13 -11.92
C VAL A 88 -3.18 1.49 -11.27
N SER A 89 -2.46 2.39 -11.92
CA SER A 89 -2.25 3.75 -11.41
C SER A 89 -3.57 4.52 -11.26
N GLY A 90 -4.47 4.43 -12.24
CA GLY A 90 -5.80 5.05 -12.14
C GLY A 90 -6.62 4.48 -10.99
N ALA A 91 -6.65 3.16 -10.85
CA ALA A 91 -7.34 2.50 -9.74
C ALA A 91 -6.74 2.88 -8.37
N HIS A 92 -5.41 2.96 -8.27
CA HIS A 92 -4.75 3.34 -7.03
C HIS A 92 -5.12 4.77 -6.61
N ASN A 93 -5.11 5.72 -7.54
CA ASN A 93 -5.50 7.10 -7.25
C ASN A 93 -6.94 7.17 -6.71
N GLU A 94 -7.87 6.43 -7.32
CA GLU A 94 -9.27 6.33 -6.87
C GLU A 94 -9.37 5.70 -5.48
N MET A 95 -8.67 4.60 -5.22
CA MET A 95 -8.68 3.92 -3.92
C MET A 95 -8.10 4.78 -2.80
N THR A 96 -7.13 5.65 -3.10
CA THR A 96 -6.51 6.55 -2.11
C THR A 96 -7.19 7.92 -2.01
N GLY A 97 -8.24 8.18 -2.79
CA GLY A 97 -8.96 9.46 -2.79
C GLY A 97 -8.12 10.66 -3.26
N ALA A 98 -7.13 10.43 -4.13
CA ALA A 98 -6.37 11.51 -4.74
C ALA A 98 -7.23 12.21 -5.82
N PRO A 99 -7.23 13.55 -5.91
CA PRO A 99 -8.03 14.30 -6.89
C PRO A 99 -7.60 14.07 -8.35
#